data_AF-A0AAE2XXY7-F1
#
_entry.id   AF-A0AAE2XXY7-F1
#
_cell.length_a   1.000
_cell.length_b   1.000
_cell.length_c   1.000
_cell.angle_alpha   90.00
_cell.angle_beta   90.00
_cell.angle_gamma   90.00
#
_symmetry.space_group_name_H-M   'P 1'
#
loop_
_entity.id
_entity.type
_entity.pdbx_description
1 polymer ?
#
loop_
_entity_poly.entity_id
_entity_poly.type
_entity_poly.pdbx_seq_one_letter_code
_entity_poly.pdbx_strand_id
1 'polypeptide(L)'
;MERYRDILIDHCEVKAKNFLSKIERQEPLFICTIGNTETAKIPEISAAGKYPEVTDYTPAADVELLFYGECKCIDGVPVTPDGIPTPALITRSALTLADIPVFVV
;
A
#
# COMPACT_ATOMS: atom_id res chain seq x y z
N MET A 1 -6.62 -9.43 29.79
CA MET A 1 -7.20 -8.81 28.59
C MET A 1 -7.22 -9.85 27.49
N GLU A 2 -8.20 -9.79 26.59
CA GLU A 2 -8.27 -10.69 25.43
C GLU A 2 -7.14 -10.34 24.46
N ARG A 3 -6.41 -11.35 23.98
CA ARG A 3 -5.28 -11.19 23.06
C ARG A 3 -5.84 -10.85 21.68
N TYR A 4 -5.36 -9.77 21.05
CA TYR A 4 -5.80 -9.27 19.73
C TYR A 4 -7.15 -8.52 19.67
N ARG A 5 -7.54 -7.79 20.72
CA ARG A 5 -8.80 -7.02 20.75
C ARG A 5 -8.97 -6.02 19.60
N ASP A 6 -7.87 -5.45 19.12
CA ASP A 6 -7.89 -4.44 18.06
C ASP A 6 -7.84 -5.05 16.65
N ILE A 7 -7.91 -6.38 16.53
CA ILE A 7 -7.83 -7.11 15.27
C ILE A 7 -9.14 -7.86 15.04
N LEU A 8 -9.86 -7.48 13.97
CA LEU A 8 -11.01 -8.24 13.51
C LEU A 8 -10.55 -9.50 12.78
N ILE A 9 -10.99 -10.67 13.26
CA ILE A 9 -10.68 -11.97 12.67
C ILE A 9 -11.94 -12.51 12.00
N ASP A 10 -11.85 -12.83 10.71
CA ASP A 10 -12.94 -13.44 9.93
C ASP A 10 -12.52 -14.79 9.32
N HIS A 11 -13.49 -15.64 8.98
CA HIS A 11 -13.38 -16.96 8.37
C HIS A 11 -12.71 -18.09 9.21
N CYS A 12 -11.50 -17.93 9.76
CA CYS A 12 -10.78 -19.04 10.43
C CYS A 12 -9.92 -18.59 11.61
N GLU A 13 -10.55 -18.54 12.79
CA GLU A 13 -9.94 -18.02 14.01
C GLU A 13 -8.65 -18.73 14.43
N VAL A 14 -8.62 -20.07 14.35
CA VAL A 14 -7.44 -20.86 14.74
C VAL A 14 -6.24 -20.54 13.85
N LYS A 15 -6.43 -20.50 12.52
CA LYS A 15 -5.34 -20.18 11.58
C LYS A 15 -4.88 -18.73 11.74
N ALA A 16 -5.81 -17.80 11.92
CA ALA A 16 -5.50 -16.39 12.15
C ALA A 16 -4.66 -16.20 13.43
N LYS A 17 -5.10 -16.77 14.56
CA LYS A 17 -4.36 -16.69 15.83
C LYS A 17 -2.98 -17.34 15.75
N ASN A 18 -2.85 -18.47 15.06
CA ASN A 18 -1.55 -19.13 14.81
C ASN A 18 -0.62 -18.31 13.91
N PHE A 19 -1.16 -17.55 12.97
CA PHE A 19 -0.39 -16.64 12.13
C PHE A 19 0.06 -15.41 12.94
N LEU A 20 -0.88 -14.75 13.63
CA LEU A 20 -0.60 -13.60 14.49
C LEU A 20 0.48 -13.92 15.52
N SER A 21 0.44 -15.09 16.17
CA SER A 21 1.48 -15.48 17.14
C SER A 21 2.87 -15.68 16.53
N LYS A 22 2.98 -15.85 15.21
CA LYS A 22 4.27 -15.98 14.50
C LYS A 22 4.85 -14.64 14.09
N ILE A 23 3.98 -13.66 13.79
CA ILE A 23 4.41 -12.34 13.29
C ILE A 23 4.44 -11.28 14.39
N GLU A 24 3.73 -11.48 15.51
CA GLU A 24 3.79 -10.56 16.63
C GLU A 24 5.22 -10.44 17.15
N ARG A 25 5.60 -9.21 17.52
CA ARG A 25 6.94 -8.88 18.07
C ARG A 25 8.12 -9.26 17.16
N GLN A 26 7.88 -9.48 15.88
CA GLN A 26 8.95 -9.59 14.89
C GLN A 26 9.26 -8.20 14.32
N GLU A 27 10.48 -8.04 13.80
CA GLU A 27 10.91 -6.83 13.07
C GLU A 27 10.74 -7.07 11.57
N PRO A 28 9.72 -6.49 10.93
CA PRO A 28 9.48 -6.71 9.51
C PRO A 28 10.38 -5.81 8.64
N LEU A 29 10.66 -6.27 7.43
CA LEU A 29 11.09 -5.43 6.31
C LEU A 29 9.91 -5.30 5.35
N PHE A 30 9.51 -4.07 5.02
CA PHE A 30 8.51 -3.84 3.99
C PHE A 30 9.18 -3.72 2.63
N ILE A 31 8.72 -4.52 1.66
CA ILE A 31 9.18 -4.49 0.28
C ILE A 31 8.00 -4.12 -0.61
N CYS A 32 8.13 -3.02 -1.37
CA CYS A 32 7.15 -2.65 -2.39
C CYS A 32 7.75 -2.86 -3.77
N THR A 33 7.24 -3.86 -4.49
CA THR A 33 7.60 -4.08 -5.89
C THR A 33 6.68 -3.26 -6.78
N ILE A 34 7.26 -2.39 -7.61
CA ILE A 34 6.52 -1.54 -8.52
C ILE A 34 6.59 -2.07 -9.96
N GLY A 35 5.56 -1.79 -10.75
CA GLY A 35 5.54 -2.21 -12.14
C GLY A 35 4.33 -1.67 -12.89
N ASN A 36 4.46 -1.64 -14.21
CA ASN A 36 3.42 -1.25 -15.14
C ASN A 36 3.14 -2.39 -16.12
N THR A 37 1.96 -2.36 -16.72
CA THR A 37 1.58 -3.30 -17.77
C THR A 37 0.71 -2.58 -18.79
N GLU A 38 0.91 -2.88 -20.07
CA GLU A 38 0.08 -2.34 -21.16
C GLU A 38 -1.40 -2.75 -21.00
N THR A 39 -1.67 -3.88 -20.33
CA THR A 39 -3.05 -4.29 -20.00
C THR A 39 -3.75 -3.28 -19.09
N ALA A 40 -3.03 -2.61 -18.19
CA ALA A 40 -3.63 -1.63 -17.27
C ALA A 40 -4.04 -0.32 -17.98
N LYS A 41 -3.57 -0.08 -19.20
CA LYS A 41 -3.92 1.08 -20.02
C LYS A 41 -5.23 0.89 -20.80
N ILE A 42 -5.73 -0.35 -20.87
CA ILE A 42 -7.02 -0.63 -21.50
C ILE A 42 -8.11 0.08 -20.67
N PRO A 43 -8.95 0.93 -21.28
CA PRO A 43 -10.01 1.63 -20.57
C PRO A 43 -10.85 0.68 -19.72
N GLU A 44 -11.21 1.12 -18.51
CA GLU A 44 -12.06 0.40 -17.55
C GLU A 44 -11.44 -0.86 -16.90
N ILE A 45 -10.23 -1.29 -17.28
CA ILE A 45 -9.55 -2.43 -16.64
C ILE A 45 -8.92 -2.05 -15.30
N SER A 46 -8.35 -0.86 -15.20
CA SER A 46 -7.66 -0.38 -14.01
C SER A 46 -8.33 0.87 -13.45
N ALA A 47 -8.46 0.91 -12.12
CA ALA A 47 -8.83 2.13 -11.39
C ALA A 47 -7.61 2.91 -10.89
N ALA A 48 -6.39 2.46 -11.20
CA ALA A 48 -5.15 3.08 -10.76
C ALA A 48 -4.78 4.28 -11.64
N GLY A 49 -4.86 5.47 -11.05
CA GLY A 49 -4.70 6.73 -11.75
C GLY A 49 -5.99 7.17 -12.45
N LYS A 50 -6.25 8.48 -12.42
CA LYS A 50 -7.47 9.07 -12.99
C LYS A 50 -7.56 8.93 -14.53
N TYR A 51 -6.42 8.89 -15.20
CA TYR A 51 -6.30 8.75 -16.65
C TYR A 51 -5.23 7.69 -16.99
N PRO A 52 -5.34 6.96 -18.11
CA PRO A 52 -4.38 5.93 -18.51
C PRO A 52 -2.92 6.43 -18.58
N GLU A 53 -2.73 7.70 -18.91
CA GLU A 53 -1.43 8.36 -18.98
C GLU A 53 -0.81 8.57 -17.59
N VAL A 54 -1.63 8.76 -16.55
CA VAL A 54 -1.19 8.89 -15.16
C VAL A 54 -0.89 7.52 -14.54
N THR A 55 -1.48 6.45 -15.07
CA THR A 55 -1.22 5.07 -14.63
C THR A 55 0.25 4.68 -14.73
N ASP A 56 1.00 5.22 -15.70
CA ASP A 56 2.44 4.98 -15.83
C ASP A 56 3.25 5.58 -14.66
N TYR A 57 2.77 6.68 -14.07
CA TYR A 57 3.43 7.35 -12.95
C TYR A 57 2.95 6.88 -11.58
N THR A 58 1.76 6.28 -11.49
CA THR A 58 1.17 5.85 -10.21
C THR A 58 2.11 4.98 -9.36
N PRO A 59 2.79 3.94 -9.90
CA PRO A 59 3.66 3.11 -9.07
C PRO A 59 4.86 3.89 -8.51
N ALA A 60 5.46 4.78 -9.30
CA ALA A 60 6.56 5.64 -8.87
C ALA A 60 6.09 6.67 -7.83
N ALA A 61 4.96 7.32 -8.07
CA ALA A 61 4.36 8.29 -7.15
C ALA A 61 4.01 7.66 -5.79
N ASP A 62 3.50 6.43 -5.78
CA ASP A 62 3.20 5.71 -4.54
C ASP A 62 4.46 5.51 -3.69
N VAL A 63 5.57 5.08 -4.27
CA VAL A 63 6.82 4.88 -3.52
C VAL A 63 7.54 6.18 -3.17
N GLU A 64 7.43 7.21 -4.01
CA GLU A 64 7.90 8.56 -3.67
C GLU A 64 7.18 9.09 -2.43
N LEU A 65 5.87 8.89 -2.34
CA LEU A 65 5.09 9.23 -1.15
C LEU A 65 5.58 8.45 0.09
N LEU A 66 5.92 7.17 -0.05
CA LEU A 66 6.46 6.37 1.06
C LEU A 66 7.79 6.93 1.59
N PHE A 67 8.73 7.30 0.71
CA PHE A 67 10.07 7.75 1.10
C PHE A 67 10.17 9.24 1.43
N TYR A 68 9.53 10.10 0.64
CA TYR A 68 9.66 11.56 0.72
C TYR A 68 8.49 12.23 1.44
N GLY A 69 7.38 11.52 1.62
CA GLY A 69 6.14 12.10 2.16
C GLY A 69 5.37 12.97 1.16
N GLU A 70 5.83 13.04 -0.09
CA GLU A 70 5.18 13.72 -1.20
C GLU A 70 5.59 13.06 -2.52
N CYS A 71 4.73 13.17 -3.55
CA CYS A 71 5.06 12.72 -4.90
C CYS A 71 5.99 13.74 -5.57
N LYS A 72 6.98 13.26 -6.33
CA LYS A 72 7.96 14.09 -7.05
C LYS A 72 7.74 14.06 -8.55
N CYS A 73 7.23 12.95 -9.09
CA CYS A 73 6.97 12.79 -10.51
C CYS A 73 5.62 13.36 -10.96
N ILE A 74 4.70 13.63 -10.03
CA ILE A 74 3.38 14.23 -10.27
C ILE A 74 3.03 15.26 -9.20
N ASP A 75 2.13 16.18 -9.53
CA ASP A 75 1.53 17.09 -8.55
C ASP A 75 0.42 16.39 -7.76
N GLY A 76 0.49 16.47 -6.42
CA GLY A 76 -0.49 15.85 -5.53
C GLY A 76 -0.24 14.36 -5.32
N VAL A 77 -1.29 13.59 -5.01
CA VAL A 77 -1.21 12.14 -4.82
C VAL A 77 -2.03 11.42 -5.90
N PRO A 78 -1.69 10.18 -6.27
CA PRO A 78 -2.52 9.38 -7.14
C PRO A 78 -3.93 9.22 -6.55
N VAL A 79 -4.94 9.41 -7.40
CA VAL A 79 -6.35 9.21 -7.08
C VAL A 79 -6.99 8.31 -8.12
N THR A 80 -8.00 7.56 -7.71
CA THR A 80 -8.89 6.84 -8.64
C THR A 80 -9.72 7.84 -9.46
N PRO A 81 -10.42 7.39 -10.54
CA PRO A 81 -11.37 8.23 -11.25
C PRO A 81 -12.44 8.89 -10.35
N ASP A 82 -12.85 8.19 -9.29
CA ASP A 82 -13.82 8.67 -8.28
C ASP A 82 -13.19 9.58 -7.21
N GLY A 83 -11.89 9.88 -7.31
CA GLY A 83 -11.19 10.76 -6.38
C GLY A 83 -10.74 10.11 -5.08
N ILE A 84 -10.78 8.78 -4.99
CA ILE A 84 -10.29 8.05 -3.81
C ILE A 84 -8.75 8.10 -3.82
N PRO A 85 -8.08 8.58 -2.77
CA PRO A 85 -6.64 8.71 -2.76
C PRO A 85 -5.94 7.35 -2.64
N THR A 86 -4.68 7.31 -3.06
CA THR A 86 -3.86 6.10 -3.03
C THR A 86 -3.80 5.43 -1.65
N PRO A 87 -3.84 4.07 -1.60
CA PRO A 87 -3.59 3.33 -0.37
C PRO A 87 -2.16 3.54 0.18
N ALA A 88 -1.23 4.10 -0.61
CA ALA A 88 0.11 4.45 -0.14
C ALA A 88 0.10 5.41 1.07
N LEU A 89 -0.98 6.19 1.27
CA LEU A 89 -1.19 6.99 2.49
C LEU A 89 -1.29 6.11 3.74
N ILE A 90 -2.03 5.00 3.67
CA ILE A 90 -2.18 4.04 4.78
C ILE A 90 -0.84 3.35 5.02
N THR A 91 -0.19 2.89 3.96
CA THR A 91 1.12 2.24 4.01
C THR A 91 2.16 3.16 4.67
N ARG A 92 2.30 4.40 4.21
CA ARG A 92 3.22 5.38 4.82
C ARG A 92 2.93 5.59 6.30
N SER A 93 1.65 5.75 6.67
CA SER A 93 1.25 5.97 8.05
C SER A 93 1.63 4.79 8.94
N ALA A 94 1.36 3.57 8.50
CA ALA A 94 1.73 2.35 9.24
C ALA A 94 3.25 2.20 9.39
N LEU A 95 4.01 2.38 8.30
CA LEU A 95 5.47 2.24 8.31
C LEU A 95 6.14 3.30 9.19
N THR A 96 5.65 4.55 9.15
CA THR A 96 6.17 5.65 9.97
C THR A 96 5.87 5.42 11.46
N LEU A 97 4.64 5.02 11.80
CA LEU A 97 4.24 4.82 13.20
C LEU A 97 4.94 3.62 13.86
N ALA A 98 5.29 2.61 13.06
CA ALA A 98 5.93 1.39 13.53
C ALA A 98 7.45 1.32 13.27
N ASP A 99 8.04 2.38 12.72
CA ASP A 99 9.47 2.47 12.36
C ASP A 99 9.96 1.28 11.52
N ILE A 100 9.18 0.92 10.49
CA ILE A 100 9.44 -0.25 9.66
C ILE A 100 10.36 0.15 8.48
N PRO A 101 11.50 -0.55 8.27
CA PRO A 101 12.36 -0.35 7.11
C PRO A 101 11.63 -0.62 5.79
N VAL A 102 11.94 0.19 4.77
CA VAL A 102 11.32 0.13 3.45
C VAL A 102 12.37 -0.14 2.38
N PHE A 103 12.07 -1.08 1.49
CA PHE A 103 12.84 -1.34 0.28
C PHE A 103 11.90 -1.36 -0.93
N VAL A 104 12.34 -0.82 -2.06
CA VAL A 104 11.54 -0.79 -3.30
C VAL A 104 12.27 -1.57 -4.38
N VAL A 105 11.51 -2.36 -5.12
CA VAL A 105 11.98 -3.26 -6.19
C VAL A 105 11.30 -2.93 -7.50
#